data_AF-A0A286XDH8-F1
#
_entry.id   AF-A0A286XDH8-F1
#
_cell.length_a   1.000
_cell.length_b   1.000
_cell.length_c   1.000
_cell.angle_alpha   90.00
_cell.angle_beta   90.00
_cell.angle_gamma   90.00
#
_symmetry.space_group_name_H-M   'P 1'
#
loop_
_entity.id
_entity.type
_entity.pdbx_description
1 polymer ?
#
loop_
_entity_poly.entity_id
_entity_poly.type
_entity_poly.pdbx_seq_one_letter_code
_entity_poly.pdbx_strand_id
1 'polypeptide(L)'
;MEGQRTRRGWVHSVHLSLHIFILTFSTELSMAMPFHRHIQDLDHRVWVLQGHTLTMVPKRRNVVPVTVDLYPCQHLETLEKDRGNPMYLGLKELQSSLFCTKVGEQPELQLNKRTIDNLYHHPQPEKPFLFYHNQAGNTSTFESAAFPGWFIGTGSTGESPVFMTQEVGKTHVTEFVLTTMS
;
A
#
# COMPACT_ATOMS: atom_id res chain seq x y z
N MET A 1 74.71 0.48 -10.91
CA MET A 1 75.25 1.57 -10.08
C MET A 1 74.85 2.87 -10.76
N GLU A 2 73.81 3.51 -10.21
CA GLU A 2 73.82 4.91 -9.76
C GLU A 2 73.78 5.90 -10.95
N GLY A 3 72.80 6.79 -11.13
CA GLY A 3 72.07 7.54 -10.13
C GLY A 3 70.89 8.33 -10.72
N GLN A 4 70.16 8.93 -9.79
CA GLN A 4 68.79 9.44 -9.90
C GLN A 4 68.70 10.94 -10.27
N ARG A 5 67.59 11.25 -10.96
CA ARG A 5 66.59 12.31 -10.67
C ARG A 5 66.94 13.78 -10.97
N THR A 6 66.13 14.39 -11.84
CA THR A 6 65.65 15.78 -11.72
C THR A 6 64.14 15.86 -11.96
N ARG A 7 63.48 16.65 -11.11
CA ARG A 7 62.04 16.95 -11.09
C ARG A 7 61.72 18.17 -11.97
N ARG A 8 60.51 18.19 -12.56
CA ARG A 8 59.54 19.32 -12.76
C ARG A 8 58.60 18.92 -13.92
N GLY A 9 57.28 19.08 -13.91
CA GLY A 9 56.35 19.72 -12.98
C GLY A 9 54.91 19.24 -13.22
N TRP A 10 54.02 19.67 -12.32
CA TRP A 10 52.58 19.44 -12.29
C TRP A 10 51.82 20.13 -13.44
N VAL A 11 50.77 19.48 -13.98
CA VAL A 11 49.43 20.07 -14.12
C VAL A 11 48.36 18.96 -13.95
N HIS A 12 47.35 19.26 -13.14
CA HIS A 12 46.19 18.45 -12.80
C HIS A 12 45.39 17.91 -14.00
N SER A 13 44.85 16.70 -13.88
CA SER A 13 43.53 16.40 -14.42
C SER A 13 42.79 15.42 -13.50
N VAL A 14 42.00 16.02 -12.60
CA VAL A 14 40.88 15.37 -11.93
C VAL A 14 39.77 15.20 -12.97
N HIS A 15 39.42 13.96 -13.33
CA HIS A 15 38.00 13.57 -13.33
C HIS A 15 37.87 12.05 -13.42
N LEU A 16 37.73 11.46 -12.25
CA LEU A 16 36.88 10.30 -12.04
C LEU A 16 35.51 10.60 -12.69
N SER A 17 35.19 10.07 -13.88
CA SER A 17 33.79 10.14 -14.38
C SER A 17 33.46 9.21 -15.55
N LEU A 18 34.28 8.20 -15.88
CA LEU A 18 33.86 7.19 -16.85
C LEU A 18 33.05 6.03 -16.23
N HIS A 19 32.92 6.00 -14.90
CA HIS A 19 32.06 5.05 -14.18
C HIS A 19 30.68 5.62 -13.82
N ILE A 20 30.40 6.89 -14.15
CA ILE A 20 29.14 7.58 -13.79
C ILE A 20 28.27 7.90 -15.03
N PHE A 21 28.78 7.72 -16.25
CA PHE A 21 28.03 8.04 -17.48
C PHE A 21 27.38 6.85 -18.21
N ILE A 22 27.56 5.62 -17.71
CA ILE A 22 26.71 4.46 -18.09
C ILE A 22 25.69 4.19 -16.97
N LEU A 23 25.20 5.27 -16.35
CA LEU A 23 23.86 5.33 -15.78
C LEU A 23 22.87 5.84 -16.84
N THR A 24 23.11 5.47 -18.11
CA THR A 24 22.11 5.59 -19.17
C THR A 24 20.99 4.61 -18.87
N PHE A 25 19.96 5.13 -18.20
CA PHE A 25 18.57 4.99 -18.61
C PHE A 25 18.23 3.64 -19.24
N SER A 26 18.12 2.64 -18.39
CA SER A 26 17.11 1.60 -18.53
C SER A 26 16.70 1.20 -17.13
N THR A 27 15.93 2.09 -16.49
CA THR A 27 14.85 1.61 -15.62
C THR A 27 13.93 0.80 -16.51
N GLU A 28 14.29 -0.44 -16.83
CA GLU A 28 13.27 -1.41 -17.17
C GLU A 28 12.29 -1.38 -16.01
N LEU A 29 11.02 -1.11 -16.32
CA LEU A 29 9.93 -1.26 -15.37
C LEU A 29 9.94 -2.72 -14.88
N SER A 30 10.71 -3.00 -13.86
CA SER A 30 10.41 -4.11 -12.96
C SER A 30 9.15 -3.68 -12.23
N MET A 31 8.00 -3.96 -12.84
CA MET A 31 6.71 -3.79 -12.17
C MET A 31 6.68 -4.80 -11.03
N ALA A 32 6.66 -4.33 -9.79
CA ALA A 32 6.38 -5.21 -8.67
C ALA A 32 4.92 -5.68 -8.83
N MET A 33 4.65 -6.97 -9.00
CA MET A 33 3.27 -7.40 -9.17
C MET A 33 2.45 -7.14 -7.90
N PRO A 34 1.19 -6.67 -8.00
CA PRO A 34 0.34 -6.51 -6.83
C PRO A 34 0.11 -7.86 -6.15
N PHE A 35 0.00 -7.83 -4.82
CA PHE A 35 -0.36 -9.00 -4.04
C PHE A 35 -1.88 -9.18 -4.05
N HIS A 36 -2.37 -10.20 -4.75
CA HIS A 36 -3.78 -10.56 -4.74
C HIS A 36 -4.15 -11.29 -3.44
N ARG A 37 -5.13 -10.79 -2.69
CA ARG A 37 -5.57 -11.37 -1.42
C ARG A 37 -7.09 -11.37 -1.29
N HIS A 38 -7.62 -12.37 -0.61
CA HIS A 38 -8.91 -12.24 0.05
C HIS A 38 -8.69 -11.74 1.47
N ILE A 39 -9.55 -10.84 1.93
CA ILE A 39 -9.51 -10.29 3.29
C ILE A 39 -10.61 -10.94 4.12
N GLN A 40 -10.24 -11.48 5.27
CA GLN A 40 -11.16 -12.08 6.23
C GLN A 40 -10.83 -11.67 7.66
N ASP A 41 -11.77 -11.81 8.59
CA ASP A 41 -11.46 -11.69 10.02
C ASP A 41 -11.22 -13.07 10.68
N LEU A 42 -10.97 -13.06 11.99
CA LEU A 42 -10.75 -14.28 12.77
C LEU A 42 -12.02 -15.14 12.93
N ASP A 43 -13.20 -14.54 12.76
CA ASP A 43 -14.50 -15.22 12.79
C ASP A 43 -14.91 -15.76 11.40
N HIS A 44 -13.96 -15.83 10.47
CA HIS A 44 -14.14 -16.32 9.10
C HIS A 44 -15.23 -15.57 8.31
N ARG A 45 -15.42 -14.28 8.59
CA ARG A 45 -16.15 -13.38 7.70
C ARG A 45 -15.20 -12.86 6.63
N VAL A 46 -15.70 -12.64 5.42
CA VAL A 46 -14.92 -12.24 4.25
C VAL A 46 -15.44 -10.93 3.67
N TRP A 47 -14.54 -10.15 3.10
CA TRP A 47 -14.93 -9.00 2.27
C TRP A 47 -15.58 -9.50 0.98
N VAL A 48 -16.72 -8.90 0.66
CA VAL A 48 -17.47 -9.10 -0.59
C VAL A 48 -17.86 -7.74 -1.15
N LEU A 49 -18.13 -7.73 -2.45
CA LEU A 49 -18.70 -6.56 -3.10
C LEU A 49 -20.21 -6.76 -3.32
N GLN A 50 -21.02 -5.91 -2.69
CA GLN A 50 -22.47 -5.87 -2.87
C GLN A 50 -22.84 -4.56 -3.58
N GLY A 51 -23.06 -4.64 -4.90
CA GLY A 51 -23.20 -3.44 -5.73
C GLY A 51 -21.89 -2.65 -5.79
N HIS A 52 -21.86 -1.45 -5.21
CA HIS A 52 -20.65 -0.62 -5.08
C HIS A 52 -20.21 -0.44 -3.63
N THR A 53 -20.68 -1.31 -2.73
CA THR A 53 -20.33 -1.27 -1.31
C THR A 53 -19.49 -2.48 -0.96
N LEU A 54 -18.36 -2.22 -0.31
CA LEU A 54 -17.51 -3.26 0.25
C LEU A 54 -18.06 -3.65 1.62
N THR A 55 -18.38 -4.93 1.78
CA THR A 55 -19.11 -5.43 2.94
C THR A 55 -18.40 -6.66 3.50
N MET A 56 -18.31 -6.77 4.82
CA MET A 56 -17.88 -7.95 5.53
C MET A 56 -19.08 -8.86 5.81
N VAL A 57 -19.04 -10.11 5.35
CA VAL A 57 -20.13 -11.09 5.52
C VAL A 57 -19.61 -12.44 6.01
N PRO A 58 -20.41 -13.23 6.75
CA PRO A 58 -20.05 -14.62 7.09
C PRO A 58 -19.76 -15.46 5.84
N LYS A 59 -18.61 -16.13 5.80
CA LYS A 59 -18.23 -16.99 4.68
C LYS A 59 -19.15 -18.22 4.62
N ARG A 60 -19.83 -18.40 3.50
CA ARG A 60 -20.68 -19.56 3.16
C ARG A 60 -20.30 -20.09 1.78
N ARG A 61 -20.75 -21.29 1.42
CA ARG A 61 -20.36 -21.97 0.16
C ARG A 61 -20.63 -21.15 -1.11
N ASN A 62 -21.64 -20.30 -1.11
CA ASN A 62 -22.06 -19.48 -2.25
C ASN A 62 -21.54 -18.03 -2.18
N VAL A 63 -20.73 -17.70 -1.17
CA VAL A 63 -20.13 -16.38 -1.03
C VAL A 63 -18.78 -16.40 -1.75
N VAL A 64 -18.64 -15.52 -2.74
CA VAL A 64 -17.39 -15.28 -3.45
C VAL A 64 -16.73 -14.05 -2.83
N PRO A 65 -15.61 -14.18 -2.12
CA PRO A 65 -14.86 -13.03 -1.61
C PRO A 65 -14.41 -12.13 -2.76
N VAL A 66 -14.31 -10.84 -2.51
CA VAL A 66 -13.69 -9.92 -3.48
C VAL A 66 -12.17 -10.08 -3.47
N THR A 67 -11.54 -9.94 -4.63
CA THR A 67 -10.08 -9.88 -4.72
C THR A 67 -9.61 -8.48 -4.40
N VAL A 68 -8.76 -8.35 -3.38
CA VAL A 68 -8.09 -7.09 -3.06
C VAL A 68 -6.65 -7.16 -3.54
N ASP A 69 -6.27 -6.20 -4.37
CA ASP A 69 -4.91 -6.00 -4.84
C ASP A 69 -4.18 -5.08 -3.87
N LEU A 70 -3.05 -5.53 -3.33
CA LEU A 70 -2.17 -4.70 -2.50
C LEU A 70 -0.91 -4.36 -3.28
N TYR A 71 -0.59 -3.07 -3.37
CA TYR A 71 0.58 -2.59 -4.11
C TYR A 71 1.39 -1.63 -3.23
N PRO A 72 2.66 -1.94 -2.89
CA PRO A 72 3.49 -1.05 -2.08
C PRO A 72 3.77 0.27 -2.80
N CYS A 73 3.68 1.37 -2.04
CA CYS A 73 4.06 2.68 -2.54
C CYS A 73 5.59 2.75 -2.76
N GLN A 74 6.03 3.27 -3.90
CA GLN A 74 7.45 3.45 -4.20
C GLN A 74 8.04 4.73 -3.61
N HIS A 75 7.19 5.74 -3.41
CA HIS A 75 7.59 7.11 -3.05
C HIS A 75 7.40 7.34 -1.55
N LEU A 76 8.36 6.86 -0.75
CA LEU A 76 8.27 6.85 0.71
C LEU A 76 8.72 8.16 1.37
N GLU A 77 9.45 9.01 0.64
CA GLU A 77 10.15 10.19 1.17
C GLU A 77 9.23 11.26 1.79
N THR A 78 7.96 11.30 1.38
CA THR A 78 6.96 12.26 1.90
C THR A 78 5.99 11.64 2.92
N LEU A 79 6.18 10.35 3.23
CA LEU A 79 5.33 9.57 4.11
C LEU A 79 5.92 9.49 5.53
N GLU A 80 5.03 9.27 6.49
CA GLU A 80 5.43 9.12 7.88
C GLU A 80 6.16 7.79 8.07
N LYS A 81 7.27 7.83 8.82
CA LYS A 81 8.08 6.66 9.11
C LYS A 81 7.49 5.90 10.31
N ASP A 82 7.86 4.63 10.43
CA ASP A 82 7.54 3.77 11.58
C ASP A 82 6.02 3.55 11.83
N ARG A 83 5.20 3.71 10.79
CA ARG A 83 3.74 3.47 10.84
C ARG A 83 3.30 2.19 10.14
N GLY A 84 4.23 1.43 9.56
CA GLY A 84 3.94 0.28 8.70
C GLY A 84 4.27 0.54 7.24
N ASN A 85 3.99 -0.46 6.39
CA ASN A 85 4.28 -0.38 4.96
C ASN A 85 3.15 0.36 4.23
N PRO A 86 3.39 1.51 3.58
CA PRO A 86 2.34 2.20 2.84
C PRO A 86 1.95 1.42 1.59
N MET A 87 0.68 1.06 1.51
CA MET A 87 0.08 0.26 0.45
C MET A 87 -1.08 1.01 -0.20
N TYR A 88 -1.21 0.85 -1.51
CA TYR A 88 -2.48 1.05 -2.21
C TYR A 88 -3.31 -0.23 -2.12
N LEU A 89 -4.64 -0.08 -2.01
CA LEU A 89 -5.58 -1.19 -2.00
C LEU A 89 -6.58 -1.01 -3.16
N GLY A 90 -6.62 -1.97 -4.08
CA GLY A 90 -7.40 -1.95 -5.31
C GLY A 90 -8.42 -3.08 -5.36
N LEU A 91 -9.55 -2.85 -6.02
CA LEU A 91 -10.54 -3.87 -6.35
C LEU A 91 -10.55 -4.07 -7.87
N LYS A 92 -9.97 -5.19 -8.32
CA LYS A 92 -9.78 -5.48 -9.74
C LYS A 92 -11.11 -5.57 -10.49
N GLU A 93 -12.12 -6.17 -9.87
CA GLU A 93 -13.44 -6.37 -10.45
C GLU A 93 -14.16 -5.05 -10.76
N LEU A 94 -13.86 -3.99 -10.01
CA LEU A 94 -14.45 -2.66 -10.19
C LEU A 94 -13.55 -1.66 -10.90
N GLN A 95 -12.29 -2.00 -11.17
CA GLN A 95 -11.30 -1.06 -11.68
C GLN A 95 -11.24 0.21 -10.79
N SER A 96 -11.25 0.02 -9.47
CA SER A 96 -11.29 1.08 -8.48
C SER A 96 -10.31 0.82 -7.35
N SER A 97 -10.03 1.85 -6.55
CA SER A 97 -9.19 1.75 -5.36
C SER A 97 -9.88 2.30 -4.13
N LEU A 98 -9.48 1.80 -2.97
CA LEU A 98 -9.90 2.35 -1.69
C LEU A 98 -9.34 3.76 -1.52
N PHE A 99 -10.21 4.66 -1.08
CA PHE A 99 -9.94 6.08 -0.94
C PHE A 99 -10.54 6.55 0.38
N CYS A 100 -9.68 7.05 1.27
CA CYS A 100 -10.09 7.65 2.52
C CYS A 100 -10.19 9.17 2.34
N THR A 101 -11.37 9.72 2.53
CA THR A 101 -11.62 11.17 2.42
C THR A 101 -12.45 11.65 3.59
N LYS A 102 -12.66 12.96 3.70
CA LYS A 102 -13.53 13.55 4.72
C LYS A 102 -14.59 14.40 4.01
N VAL A 103 -15.80 13.87 3.91
CA VAL A 103 -16.97 14.59 3.36
C VAL A 103 -17.77 15.27 4.47
N GLY A 104 -17.82 14.66 5.66
CA GLY A 104 -18.46 15.21 6.87
C GLY A 104 -17.48 15.44 8.02
N GLU A 105 -17.94 15.18 9.25
CA GLU A 105 -17.14 15.37 10.46
C GLU A 105 -16.02 14.33 10.62
N GLN A 106 -16.20 13.13 10.06
CA GLN A 106 -15.30 12.00 10.18
C GLN A 106 -14.78 11.53 8.82
N PRO A 107 -13.60 10.89 8.76
CA PRO A 107 -13.13 10.22 7.56
C PRO A 107 -14.04 9.07 7.14
N GLU A 108 -14.18 8.88 5.84
CA GLU A 108 -14.99 7.85 5.22
C GLU A 108 -14.14 7.05 4.23
N LEU A 109 -14.40 5.74 4.18
CA LEU A 109 -13.82 4.85 3.18
C LEU A 109 -14.74 4.82 1.97
N GLN A 110 -14.21 5.09 0.79
CA GLN A 110 -14.94 5.11 -0.47
C GLN A 110 -14.19 4.33 -1.55
N LEU A 111 -14.89 3.99 -2.63
CA LEU A 111 -14.30 3.46 -3.86
C LEU A 111 -14.18 4.57 -4.89
N ASN A 112 -12.95 4.79 -5.37
CA ASN A 112 -12.66 5.79 -6.38
C ASN A 112 -12.22 5.11 -7.68
N LYS A 113 -12.64 5.64 -8.83
CA LYS A 113 -12.41 5.06 -10.17
C LYS A 113 -10.94 5.04 -10.60
N ARG A 114 -10.04 5.62 -9.82
CA ARG A 114 -8.61 5.52 -10.08
C ARG A 114 -8.11 4.12 -9.71
N THR A 115 -7.55 3.40 -10.68
CA THR A 115 -7.05 2.04 -10.45
C THR A 115 -5.75 2.05 -9.65
N ILE A 116 -5.41 0.89 -9.08
CA ILE A 116 -4.16 0.73 -8.34
C ILE A 116 -2.93 0.93 -9.24
N ASP A 117 -3.00 0.54 -10.51
CA ASP A 117 -1.93 0.77 -11.50
C ASP A 117 -1.75 2.26 -11.80
N ASN A 118 -2.86 3.02 -11.91
CA ASN A 118 -2.80 4.48 -12.08
C ASN A 118 -2.17 5.18 -10.87
N LEU A 119 -2.32 4.62 -9.67
CA LEU A 119 -1.75 5.17 -8.44
C LEU A 119 -0.27 4.82 -8.30
N TYR A 120 0.09 3.57 -8.56
CA TYR A 120 1.48 3.10 -8.46
C TYR A 120 2.43 3.85 -9.40
N HIS A 121 2.01 4.09 -10.65
CA HIS A 121 2.82 4.80 -11.64
C HIS A 121 2.74 6.33 -11.51
N HIS A 122 2.00 6.84 -10.53
CA HIS A 122 1.90 8.28 -10.33
C HIS A 122 3.20 8.82 -9.68
N PRO A 123 3.77 9.93 -10.18
CA PRO A 123 5.09 10.41 -9.73
C PRO A 123 5.13 10.90 -8.27
N GLN A 124 3.98 11.05 -7.62
CA GLN A 124 3.87 11.46 -6.22
C GLN A 124 2.84 10.61 -5.48
N PRO A 125 3.08 10.28 -4.21
CA PRO A 125 2.15 9.48 -3.42
C PRO A 125 0.91 10.31 -3.07
N GLU A 126 -0.27 9.79 -3.40
CA GLU A 126 -1.54 10.40 -3.01
C GLU A 126 -2.03 9.80 -1.68
N LYS A 127 -1.77 10.53 -0.59
CA LYS A 127 -2.09 10.10 0.79
C LYS A 127 -3.52 9.58 0.98
N PRO A 128 -4.58 10.16 0.38
CA PRO A 128 -5.94 9.62 0.51
C PRO A 128 -6.13 8.18 0.04
N PHE A 129 -5.27 7.68 -0.84
CA PHE A 129 -5.32 6.30 -1.35
C PHE A 129 -4.37 5.35 -0.61
N LEU A 130 -3.57 5.87 0.31
CA LEU A 130 -2.54 5.12 1.01
C LEU A 130 -3.02 4.68 2.38
N PHE A 131 -2.71 3.42 2.68
CA PHE A 131 -2.94 2.83 3.99
C PHE A 131 -1.63 2.21 4.48
N TYR A 132 -1.22 2.54 5.70
CA TYR A 132 -0.11 1.85 6.34
C TYR A 132 -0.56 0.46 6.79
N HIS A 133 0.00 -0.55 6.13
CA HIS A 133 -0.18 -1.95 6.44
C HIS A 133 0.81 -2.37 7.54
N ASN A 134 0.28 -2.79 8.68
CA ASN A 134 1.06 -3.45 9.73
C ASN A 134 0.62 -4.89 9.88
N GLN A 135 1.58 -5.77 10.14
CA GLN A 135 1.31 -7.19 10.39
C GLN A 135 1.74 -7.54 11.82
N ALA A 136 0.83 -8.14 12.58
CA ALA A 136 1.08 -8.67 13.91
C ALA A 136 0.72 -10.16 13.91
N GLY A 137 1.73 -11.03 13.87
CA GLY A 137 1.49 -12.47 13.67
C GLY A 137 0.84 -12.74 12.31
N ASN A 138 -0.38 -13.29 12.31
CA ASN A 138 -1.16 -13.60 11.10
C ASN A 138 -2.23 -12.54 10.76
N THR A 139 -2.41 -11.53 11.61
CA THR A 139 -3.36 -10.44 11.36
C THR A 139 -2.65 -9.22 10.80
N SER A 140 -3.43 -8.41 10.08
CA SER A 140 -3.03 -7.20 9.40
C SER A 140 -3.98 -6.07 9.75
N THR A 141 -3.44 -4.88 9.96
CA THR A 141 -4.21 -3.64 10.12
C THR A 141 -3.89 -2.69 8.99
N PHE A 142 -4.81 -1.78 8.69
CA PHE A 142 -4.67 -0.78 7.63
C PHE A 142 -5.05 0.59 8.17
N GLU A 143 -4.05 1.41 8.47
CA GLU A 143 -4.25 2.78 8.95
C GLU A 143 -4.25 3.77 7.78
N SER A 144 -5.16 4.73 7.75
CA SER A 144 -5.17 5.79 6.74
C SER A 144 -3.94 6.69 6.83
N ALA A 145 -3.25 6.87 5.71
CA ALA A 145 -2.13 7.81 5.62
C ALA A 145 -2.59 9.28 5.55
N ALA A 146 -3.81 9.54 5.10
CA ALA A 146 -4.40 10.88 5.08
C ALA A 146 -5.01 11.28 6.43
N PHE A 147 -5.43 10.31 7.23
CA PHE A 147 -6.08 10.53 8.52
C PHE A 147 -5.47 9.61 9.60
N PRO A 148 -4.29 9.96 10.15
CA PRO A 148 -3.65 9.22 11.22
C PRO A 148 -4.60 8.87 12.38
N GLY A 149 -4.48 7.64 12.89
CA GLY A 149 -5.32 7.08 13.95
C GLY A 149 -6.65 6.49 13.46
N TRP A 150 -6.98 6.61 12.16
CA TRP A 150 -8.15 5.99 11.57
C TRP A 150 -7.76 4.72 10.82
N PHE A 151 -8.42 3.62 11.16
CA PHE A 151 -8.17 2.30 10.62
C PHE A 151 -9.34 1.83 9.78
N ILE A 152 -9.06 1.04 8.76
CA ILE A 152 -10.10 0.25 8.12
C ILE A 152 -10.68 -0.70 9.18
N GLY A 153 -12.00 -0.72 9.29
CA GLY A 153 -12.70 -1.56 10.24
C GLY A 153 -14.07 -2.00 9.74
N THR A 154 -14.66 -2.90 10.51
CA THR A 154 -16.02 -3.43 10.29
C THR A 154 -16.73 -3.61 11.63
N GLY A 155 -18.05 -3.76 11.61
CA GLY A 155 -18.80 -4.25 12.77
C GLY A 155 -18.33 -5.65 13.18
N SER A 156 -18.47 -5.98 14.46
CA SER A 156 -18.02 -7.26 15.04
C SER A 156 -18.92 -8.45 14.78
N THR A 157 -20.16 -8.24 14.33
CA THR A 157 -21.11 -9.33 14.07
C THR A 157 -21.85 -9.13 12.76
N GLY A 158 -22.34 -10.25 12.21
CA GLY A 158 -23.21 -10.24 11.03
C GLY A 158 -22.57 -9.61 9.80
N GLU A 159 -23.45 -9.04 8.96
CA GLU A 159 -23.09 -8.23 7.82
C GLU A 159 -22.78 -6.80 8.25
N SER A 160 -21.68 -6.24 7.76
CA SER A 160 -21.29 -4.87 8.08
C SER A 160 -20.52 -4.24 6.93
N PRO A 161 -20.80 -2.97 6.56
CA PRO A 161 -19.96 -2.27 5.60
C PRO A 161 -18.52 -2.18 6.13
N VAL A 162 -17.57 -2.05 5.21
CA VAL A 162 -16.19 -1.69 5.54
C VAL A 162 -16.09 -0.17 5.63
N PHE A 163 -15.56 0.35 6.73
CA PHE A 163 -15.52 1.79 7.03
C PHE A 163 -14.21 2.18 7.73
N MET A 164 -14.08 3.47 8.07
CA MET A 164 -12.96 4.00 8.88
C MET A 164 -13.39 4.14 10.33
N THR A 165 -12.53 3.76 11.28
CA THR A 165 -12.79 3.88 12.73
C THR A 165 -11.52 4.19 13.52
N GLN A 166 -11.67 4.84 14.67
CA GLN A 166 -10.60 5.01 15.67
C GLN A 166 -10.73 4.02 16.84
N GLU A 167 -11.76 3.18 16.85
CA GLU A 167 -12.07 2.28 17.96
C GLU A 167 -11.33 0.93 17.85
N VAL A 168 -10.01 0.99 17.69
CA VAL A 168 -9.13 -0.19 17.61
C VAL A 168 -9.20 -1.00 18.90
N GLY A 169 -9.37 -2.32 18.78
CA GLY A 169 -9.41 -3.26 19.92
C GLY A 169 -10.64 -3.14 20.82
N LYS A 170 -11.71 -2.48 20.37
CA LYS A 170 -12.95 -2.28 21.14
C LYS A 170 -14.12 -3.09 20.53
N THR A 171 -15.10 -2.39 19.97
CA THR A 171 -16.37 -2.91 19.43
C THR A 171 -16.27 -3.29 17.96
N HIS A 172 -15.24 -2.81 17.27
CA HIS A 172 -15.01 -2.97 15.84
C HIS A 172 -13.85 -3.94 15.56
N VAL A 173 -13.98 -4.70 14.48
CA VAL A 173 -12.88 -5.50 13.94
C VAL A 173 -12.00 -4.58 13.11
N THR A 174 -10.71 -4.56 13.41
CA THR A 174 -9.67 -3.77 12.70
C THR A 174 -8.47 -4.62 12.30
N GLU A 175 -8.49 -5.90 12.69
CA GLU A 175 -7.46 -6.89 12.42
C GLU A 175 -8.01 -7.92 11.44
N PHE A 176 -7.29 -8.12 10.34
CA PHE A 176 -7.72 -8.98 9.24
C PHE A 176 -6.64 -9.99 8.87
N VAL A 177 -7.05 -11.19 8.50
CA VAL A 177 -6.18 -12.21 7.90
C VAL A 177 -6.21 -12.04 6.38
N LEU A 178 -5.02 -11.87 5.79
CA LEU A 178 -4.85 -11.83 4.34
C LEU A 178 -4.58 -13.25 3.82
N THR A 179 -5.50 -13.78 3.03
CA THR A 179 -5.37 -15.14 2.47
C THR A 179 -5.05 -15.11 0.98
N THR A 180 -4.20 -16.03 0.55
CA THR A 180 -3.94 -16.26 -0.87
C THR A 180 -5.12 -16.96 -1.52
N MET A 181 -5.35 -16.67 -2.80
CA MET A 181 -6.33 -17.40 -3.62
C MET A 181 -5.78 -18.82 -3.85
N SER A 182 -6.51 -19.83 -3.40
CA SER A 182 -6.20 -21.26 -3.62
C SER A 182 -6.80 -21.76 -4.93
#